data_AF-A0A7Y4TQ82-F1
#
_entry.id   AF-A0A7Y4TQ82-F1
#
_cell.length_a   1.000
_cell.length_b   1.000
_cell.length_c   1.000
_cell.angle_alpha   90.00
_cell.angle_beta   90.00
_cell.angle_gamma   90.00
#
_symmetry.space_group_name_H-M   'P 1'
#
loop_
_entity.id
_entity.type
_entity.pdbx_description
1 polymer ?
#
loop_
_entity_poly.entity_id
_entity_poly.type
_entity_poly.pdbx_seq_one_letter_code
_entity_poly.pdbx_strand_id
1 'polypeptide(L)' 'MSTISNVKELALNLPVSDRASLASILLRSLPEVLSDEDGGVAEAHKRRDELNANPEIGISPEELRKRISERFEI' A
#
# COMPACT_ATOMS: atom_id res chain seq x y z
N MET A 1 -16.48 24.95 -10.53
CA MET A 1 -15.62 23.74 -10.45
C MET A 1 -14.22 24.20 -10.14
N SER A 2 -13.62 23.72 -9.06
CA SER A 2 -12.20 23.96 -8.78
C SER A 2 -11.37 23.18 -9.79
N THR A 3 -10.36 23.80 -10.41
CA THR A 3 -9.43 23.11 -11.29
C THR A 3 -8.47 22.25 -10.47
N ILE A 4 -7.87 21.23 -11.08
CA ILE A 4 -6.87 20.36 -10.43
C ILE A 4 -5.71 21.19 -9.85
N SER A 5 -5.28 22.24 -10.56
CA SER A 5 -4.24 23.16 -10.09
C SER A 5 -4.63 23.86 -8.79
N ASN A 6 -5.88 24.35 -8.68
CA ASN A 6 -6.37 25.00 -7.46
C ASN A 6 -6.44 24.02 -6.28
N VAL A 7 -6.85 22.76 -6.51
CA VAL A 7 -6.89 21.72 -5.46
C VAL A 7 -5.48 21.39 -4.96
N LYS A 8 -4.50 21.30 -5.87
CA LYS A 8 -3.11 21.05 -5.52
C LYS A 8 -2.53 22.16 -4.66
N GLU A 9 -2.73 23.43 -5.03
CA GLU A 9 -2.24 24.57 -4.24
C GLU A 9 -2.85 24.59 -2.84
N LEU A 10 -4.16 24.36 -2.74
CA LEU A 10 -4.85 24.28 -1.45
C LEU A 10 -4.31 23.15 -0.58
N ALA A 11 -4.10 21.96 -1.15
CA ALA A 11 -3.54 20.81 -0.42
C ALA A 11 -2.11 21.05 0.06
N LEU A 12 -1.28 21.75 -0.72
CA LEU A 12 0.09 22.09 -0.33
C LEU A 12 0.16 23.14 0.79
N ASN A 13 -0.83 24.03 0.86
CA ASN A 13 -0.94 25.04 1.91
C ASN A 13 -1.47 24.50 3.26
N LEU A 14 -1.93 23.25 3.32
CA LEU A 14 -2.35 22.63 4.58
C LEU A 14 -1.18 22.39 5.55
N PRO A 15 -1.44 22.38 6.87
CA PRO A 15 -0.52 21.81 7.85
C PRO A 15 -0.13 20.36 7.49
N VAL A 16 1.06 19.93 7.93
CA VAL A 16 1.61 18.60 7.61
C VAL A 16 0.65 17.47 8.03
N SER A 17 0.05 17.57 9.21
CA SER A 17 -0.94 16.61 9.73
C SER A 17 -2.15 16.46 8.82
N ASP A 18 -2.66 17.59 8.34
CA ASP A 18 -3.90 17.65 7.57
C ASP A 18 -3.63 17.21 6.14
N ARG A 19 -2.47 17.55 5.60
CA ARG A 19 -1.99 17.06 4.30
C ARG A 19 -1.78 15.54 4.32
N ALA A 20 -1.22 14.99 5.39
CA ALA A 20 -1.07 13.53 5.55
C ALA A 20 -2.44 12.82 5.63
N SER A 21 -3.38 13.42 6.35
CA SER A 21 -4.76 12.92 6.47
C SER A 21 -5.47 12.95 5.12
N LEU A 22 -5.38 14.06 4.39
CA LEU A 22 -5.92 14.21 3.05
C LEU A 22 -5.30 13.20 2.07
N ALA A 23 -3.98 13.01 2.11
CA ALA A 23 -3.30 12.02 1.27
C ALA A 23 -3.81 10.59 1.52
N SER A 24 -4.01 10.21 2.78
CA SER A 24 -4.58 8.90 3.15
C SER A 24 -6.00 8.72 2.61
N ILE A 25 -6.85 9.74 2.74
CA ILE A 25 -8.22 9.72 2.20
C ILE A 25 -8.20 9.56 0.67
N LEU A 26 -7.36 10.33 -0.02
CA LEU A 26 -7.25 10.26 -1.47
C LEU A 26 -6.76 8.88 -1.93
N LEU A 27 -5.73 8.32 -1.29
CA LEU A 27 -5.24 6.97 -1.58
C LEU A 27 -6.34 5.92 -1.39
N ARG A 28 -7.12 6.01 -0.31
CA ARG A 28 -8.25 5.09 -0.05
C ARG A 28 -9.43 5.26 -1.00
N SER A 29 -9.53 6.41 -1.67
CA SER A 29 -10.60 6.67 -2.65
C SER A 29 -10.31 6.09 -4.03
N LEU A 30 -9.05 5.71 -4.28
CA LEU A 30 -8.66 5.04 -5.50
C LEU A 30 -9.15 3.58 -5.44
N PRO A 31 -9.54 2.98 -6.58
CA PRO A 31 -9.76 1.54 -6.65
C PRO A 31 -8.52 0.80 -6.13
N GLU A 32 -8.71 -0.34 -5.45
CA GLU A 32 -7.61 -1.18 -4.91
C GLU A 32 -6.64 -1.69 -6.00
N VAL A 33 -6.96 -1.47 -7.27
CA VAL A 33 -6.06 -1.73 -8.38
C VAL A 33 -4.99 -0.64 -8.43
N LEU A 34 -3.89 -0.87 -7.72
CA LEU A 34 -2.59 -0.35 -8.11
C LEU A 34 -2.29 -0.92 -9.51
N SER A 35 -2.69 -0.19 -10.55
CA SER A 35 -2.42 -0.55 -11.93
C SER A 35 -0.97 -0.19 -12.25
N ASP A 36 -0.03 -0.96 -11.70
CA ASP A 36 1.27 -1.05 -12.36
C ASP A 36 1.03 -1.55 -13.79
N GLU A 37 1.77 -1.05 -14.78
CA GLU A 37 1.60 -1.45 -16.19
C GLU A 37 1.69 -2.98 -16.38
N ASP A 38 2.42 -3.64 -15.49
CA ASP A 38 2.61 -5.09 -15.45
C ASP A 38 1.71 -5.81 -14.41
N GLY A 39 0.79 -5.10 -13.76
CA GLY A 39 -0.07 -5.65 -12.71
C GLY A 39 0.66 -6.03 -11.43
N GLY A 40 1.86 -5.47 -11.17
CA GLY A 40 2.65 -5.70 -9.97
C GLY A 40 3.58 -6.91 -10.07
N VAL A 41 3.79 -7.44 -11.27
CA VAL A 41 4.62 -8.64 -11.51
C VAL A 41 6.10 -8.37 -11.20
N ALA A 42 6.65 -7.24 -11.62
CA ALA A 42 8.03 -6.87 -11.32
C ALA A 42 8.29 -6.74 -9.81
N GLU A 43 7.36 -6.14 -9.07
CA GLU A 43 7.45 -6.07 -7.61
C GLU A 43 7.34 -7.46 -6.97
N ALA A 44 6.46 -8.33 -7.45
CA ALA A 44 6.36 -9.70 -6.96
C ALA A 44 7.67 -10.48 -7.16
N HIS A 45 8.33 -10.32 -8.31
CA HIS A 45 9.65 -10.91 -8.55
C HIS A 45 10.71 -10.35 -7.61
N LYS A 46 10.75 -9.03 -7.43
CA LYS A 46 11.68 -8.38 -6.52
C LYS A 46 11.50 -8.88 -5.08
N ARG A 47 10.26 -8.98 -4.58
CA ARG A 47 9.97 -9.50 -3.24
C ARG A 47 10.36 -10.95 -3.06
N ARG A 48 10.16 -11.77 -4.10
CA ARG A 48 10.63 -13.16 -4.10
C ARG A 48 12.15 -13.22 -4.00
N ASP A 49 12.86 -12.41 -4.78
CA ASP A 49 14.32 -12.43 -4.81
C ASP A 49 14.92 -11.90 -3.49
N GLU A 50 14.31 -10.88 -2.88
CA GLU A 50 14.62 -10.41 -1.52
C GLU A 50 14.42 -11.51 -0.47
N LEU A 51 13.31 -12.25 -0.54
CA LEU A 51 13.02 -13.37 0.37
C LEU A 51 13.98 -14.54 0.19
N ASN A 52 14.37 -14.84 -1.06
CA ASN A 52 15.38 -15.86 -1.34
C ASN A 52 16.75 -15.46 -0.80
N ALA A 53 17.11 -14.17 -0.88
CA ALA A 53 18.37 -13.66 -0.36
C ALA A 53 18.40 -13.61 1.18
N ASN A 54 17.27 -13.33 1.82
CA ASN A 54 17.15 -13.31 3.28
C ASN A 54 15.82 -13.94 3.74
N PRO A 55 15.78 -15.26 4.01
CA PRO A 55 14.57 -15.95 4.45
C PRO A 55 13.95 -15.42 5.75
N GLU A 56 14.76 -14.77 6.61
CA GLU A 56 14.31 -14.23 7.91
C GLU A 56 13.34 -13.04 7.77
N ILE A 57 13.22 -12.43 6.59
CA ILE A 57 12.22 -11.37 6.35
C ILE A 57 10.81 -11.94 6.17
N GLY A 58 10.71 -13.25 5.93
CA GLY A 58 9.45 -13.95 5.73
C GLY A 58 8.94 -14.63 6.99
N ILE A 59 7.80 -15.29 6.85
CA ILE A 59 7.27 -16.24 7.83
C ILE A 59 7.05 -17.58 7.16
N SER A 60 7.11 -18.66 7.93
CA SER A 60 6.82 -19.98 7.39
C SER A 60 5.35 -20.10 7.00
N PRO A 61 5.01 -21.04 6.08
CA PRO A 61 3.63 -21.33 5.76
C PRO A 61 2.76 -21.70 6.98
N GLU A 62 3.36 -22.36 7.99
CA GLU A 62 2.69 -22.73 9.25
C GLU A 62 2.32 -21.49 10.07
N GLU A 63 3.26 -20.55 10.20
CA GLU A 63 3.05 -19.30 10.92
C GLU A 63 2.04 -18.41 10.19
N LEU A 64 2.06 -18.39 8.85
CA LEU A 64 1.04 -17.70 8.05
C LEU A 64 -0.36 -18.29 8.32
N ARG A 65 -0.51 -19.62 8.28
CA ARG A 65 -1.78 -20.29 8.56
C ARG A 65 -2.28 -19.96 9.96
N LYS A 66 -1.40 -20.03 10.96
CA LYS A 66 -1.72 -19.67 12.35
C LYS A 66 -2.27 -18.24 12.45
N ARG A 67 -1.59 -17.26 11.86
CA ARG A 67 -2.03 -15.85 11.89
C ARG A 67 -3.37 -15.62 11.19
N ILE A 68 -3.63 -16.35 10.10
CA ILE A 68 -4.92 -16.29 9.40
C ILE A 68 -6.02 -16.84 10.31
N SER A 69 -5.83 -18.02 10.89
CA SER A 69 -6.77 -18.61 11.86
C SER A 69 -7.03 -17.70 13.05
N GLU A 70 -5.98 -17.13 13.65
CA GLU A 70 -6.10 -16.18 14.78
C GLU A 70 -6.85 -14.89 14.39
N ARG A 71 -6.66 -14.40 13.16
CA ARG A 71 -7.31 -13.17 12.69
C ARG A 71 -8.80 -13.37 12.36
N PHE A 72 -9.16 -14.54 11.87
CA PHE A 72 -10.51 -14.81 11.37
C PHE A 72 -11.30 -15.80 12.25
N GLU A 73 -10.73 -16.23 13.39
CA GLU A 73 -11.33 -17.18 14.34
C GLU A 73 -11.80 -18.51 13.68
N ILE A 74 -11.00 -19.03 12.72
CA ILE A 74 -11.29 -20.27 11.96
C ILE A 74 -10.28 -21.37 12.26
#